data_AF-A0A765BWZ7-F1
#
_entry.id   AF-A0A765BWZ7-F1
#
_cell.length_a   1.000
_cell.length_b   1.000
_cell.length_c   1.000
_cell.angle_alpha   90.00
_cell.angle_beta   90.00
_cell.angle_gamma   90.00
#
_symmetry.space_group_name_H-M   'P 1'
#
loop_
_entity.id
_entity.type
_entity.pdbx_description
1 polymer ?
#
loop_
_entity_poly.entity_id
_entity_poly.type
_entity_poly.pdbx_seq_one_letter_code
_entity_poly.pdbx_strand_id
1 'polypeptide(L)' 'MTTRPSLLEDQFVDMAFITSLTGLTDKWYYKLIKDGLFPKPVKLGR' A
#
# COMPACT_ATOMS: atom_id res chain seq x y z
N MET A 1 -24.89 2.17 -4.82
CA MET A 1 -24.18 3.45 -5.02
C MET A 1 -22.75 3.25 -4.53
N THR A 2 -21.75 3.43 -5.40
CA THR A 2 -20.34 3.25 -5.03
C THR A 2 -19.82 4.57 -4.50
N THR A 3 -19.77 4.73 -3.19
CA THR A 3 -19.23 5.93 -2.54
C THR A 3 -17.72 5.94 -2.78
N ARG A 4 -17.20 6.95 -3.49
CA ARG A 4 -15.76 7.11 -3.66
C ARG A 4 -15.23 7.78 -2.39
N PRO A 5 -14.35 7.13 -1.61
CA PRO A 5 -13.78 7.74 -0.42
C PRO A 5 -13.01 9.01 -0.81
N SER A 6 -13.04 10.00 0.08
CA SER A 6 -12.28 11.23 -0.13
C SER A 6 -10.77 10.94 -0.04
N LEU A 7 -9.94 11.77 -0.67
CA LEU A 7 -8.48 11.61 -0.63
C LEU A 7 -7.89 11.71 0.79
N LEU A 8 -8.65 12.31 1.73
CA LEU A 8 -8.23 12.51 3.11
C LEU A 8 -8.70 11.37 4.03
N GLU A 9 -9.46 10.41 3.51
CA GLU A 9 -9.86 9.22 4.24
C GLU A 9 -8.79 8.14 4.16
N ASP A 10 -8.52 7.49 5.29
CA ASP A 10 -7.66 6.33 5.35
C ASP A 10 -8.23 5.20 4.49
N GLN A 11 -7.37 4.64 3.64
CA GLN A 11 -7.74 3.58 2.71
C GLN A 11 -6.71 2.45 2.77
N PHE A 12 -7.21 1.21 2.70
CA PHE A 12 -6.34 0.07 2.45
C PHE A 12 -5.94 0.08 0.98
N VAL A 13 -4.64 0.16 0.75
CA VAL A 13 -4.04 0.07 -0.58
C VAL A 13 -3.22 -1.20 -0.69
N ASP A 14 -3.26 -1.83 -1.85
CA ASP A 14 -2.45 -3.00 -2.14
C ASP A 14 -1.12 -2.61 -2.82
N MET A 15 -0.25 -3.61 -3.00
CA MET A 15 1.05 -3.39 -3.62
C MET A 15 0.92 -2.94 -5.09
N ALA A 16 -0.11 -3.37 -5.81
CA ALA A 16 -0.31 -3.01 -7.21
C ALA A 16 -0.68 -1.53 -7.37
N PHE A 17 -1.50 -1.00 -6.45
CA PHE A 17 -1.80 0.42 -6.39
C PHE A 17 -0.53 1.25 -6.14
N ILE A 18 0.28 0.84 -5.16
CA ILE A 18 1.51 1.57 -4.81
C ILE A 18 2.50 1.58 -5.99
N THR A 19 2.72 0.44 -6.64
CA THR A 19 3.67 0.34 -7.77
C THR A 19 3.17 1.09 -9.00
N SER A 20 1.87 1.05 -9.29
CA SER A 20 1.28 1.83 -10.40
C SER A 20 1.34 3.35 -10.17
N LEU A 21 1.11 3.79 -8.92
CA LEU A 21 1.17 5.21 -8.56
C LEU A 21 2.60 5.78 -8.60
N THR A 22 3.57 5.01 -8.12
CA THR A 22 4.95 5.49 -7.93
C THR A 22 5.90 5.13 -9.05
N GLY A 23 5.53 4.18 -9.92
CA GLY A 23 6.40 3.66 -10.98
C GLY A 23 7.56 2.79 -10.49
N LEU A 24 7.61 2.48 -9.19
CA LEU A 24 8.64 1.62 -8.58
C LEU A 24 8.18 0.17 -8.53
N THR A 25 9.13 -0.75 -8.40
CA THR A 25 8.82 -2.18 -8.31
C THR A 25 8.43 -2.59 -6.89
N ASP A 26 7.62 -3.63 -6.79
CA ASP A 26 7.27 -4.31 -5.54
C ASP A 26 8.49 -4.68 -4.68
N LYS A 27 9.56 -5.17 -5.33
CA LYS A 27 10.83 -5.54 -4.69
C LYS A 27 11.47 -4.36 -3.96
N TRP A 28 11.34 -3.14 -4.48
CA TRP A 28 11.84 -1.95 -3.81
C TRP A 28 11.11 -1.70 -2.49
N TYR A 29 9.78 -1.82 -2.48
CA TYR A 29 8.99 -1.69 -1.27
C TYR A 29 9.23 -2.81 -0.27
N TYR A 30 9.38 -4.06 -0.72
CA TYR A 30 9.78 -5.16 0.15
C TYR A 30 11.15 -4.93 0.81
N LYS A 31 12.10 -4.29 0.10
CA LYS A 31 13.36 -3.85 0.70
C LYS A 31 13.13 -2.81 1.80
N LEU A 32 12.33 -1.77 1.54
CA LEU A 32 12.03 -0.75 2.54
C LEU A 32 11.29 -1.32 3.78
N ILE A 33 10.38 -2.28 3.58
CA ILE A 33 9.72 -3.01 4.68
C ILE A 33 10.75 -3.76 5.52
N LYS A 34 11.72 -4.43 4.88
CA LYS A 34 12.80 -5.14 5.57
C LYS A 34 13.71 -4.20 6.37
N ASP A 35 14.00 -3.03 5.80
CA ASP A 35 14.82 -1.99 6.42
C ASP A 35 14.06 -1.19 7.50
N GLY A 36 12.75 -1.45 7.70
CA GLY A 36 11.91 -0.75 8.67
C GLY A 36 11.51 0.67 8.25
N LEU A 37 11.77 1.04 6.99
CA LEU A 37 11.49 2.36 6.42
C LEU A 37 10.11 2.46 5.77
N PHE A 38 9.39 1.34 5.65
CA PHE A 38 8.03 1.30 5.11
C PHE A 38 7.11 0.48 6.01
N PRO A 39 5.82 0.85 6.14
CA PRO A 39 4.87 0.11 6.97
C PRO A 39 4.77 -1.37 6.60
N LYS A 40 4.70 -2.24 7.61
CA LYS A 40 4.52 -3.67 7.39
C LYS A 40 3.12 -3.95 6.82
N PRO A 41 2.97 -4.94 5.93
CA PRO A 41 1.65 -5.36 5.44
C PRO A 41 0.72 -5.74 6.60
N VAL A 42 -0.51 -5.24 6.56
CA VAL A 42 -1.55 -5.60 7.53
C VAL A 42 -2.18 -6.93 7.09
N LYS A 43 -2.16 -7.92 7.99
CA LYS A 43 -2.95 -9.15 7.80
C LYS A 43 -4.32 -8.92 8.42
N LEU A 44 -5.36 -8.95 7.60
CA LEU A 44 -6.72 -9.12 8.10
C LEU A 44 -6.89 -10.59 8.49
N GLY A 45 -7.62 -10.85 9.57
CA GLY A 45 -7.89 -12.22 10.05
C GLY A 45 -8.58 -13.09 8.99
N ARG A 46 -8.83 -14.36 9.33
CA ARG A 46 -9.80 -15.19 8.61
C ARG A 46 -11.18 -15.04 9.22
#